data_AF-E2C9T8-F1
#
_entry.id   AF-E2C9T8-F1
#
_cell.length_a   1.000
_cell.length_b   1.000
_cell.length_c   1.000
_cell.angle_alpha   90.00
_cell.angle_beta   90.00
_cell.angle_gamma   90.00
#
_symmetry.space_group_name_H-M   'P 1'
#
loop_
_entity.id
_entity.type
_entity.pdbx_description
1 polymer ?
#
loop_
_entity_poly.entity_id
_entity_poly.type
_entity_poly.pdbx_seq_one_letter_code
_entity_poly.pdbx_strand_id
1 'polypeptide(L)' 'PRSNRNVVENESHERRPRSSVTDENIRAVRELMENDRRLTVVEISSEVGINIGSAHTILSE' A
#
# COMPACT_ATOMS: atom_id res chain seq x y z
N PRO A 1 2.08 21.27 -13.87
CA PRO A 1 1.21 20.72 -12.80
C PRO A 1 1.06 19.21 -12.96
N ARG A 2 1.79 18.43 -12.15
CA ARG A 2 1.86 16.97 -12.30
C ARG A 2 0.57 16.31 -11.80
N SER A 3 -0.22 15.85 -12.77
CA SER A 3 -1.11 14.68 -12.79
C SER A 3 -1.79 14.28 -11.48
N ASN A 4 -3.06 14.70 -11.38
CA ASN A 4 -4.22 13.93 -10.92
C ASN A 4 -3.90 12.56 -10.28
N ARG A 5 -3.49 12.57 -9.01
CA ARG A 5 -3.51 11.37 -8.16
C ARG A 5 -4.99 11.16 -7.85
N ASN A 6 -5.66 10.31 -8.63
CA ASN A 6 -7.06 9.96 -8.43
C ASN A 6 -7.25 9.55 -6.97
N VAL A 7 -7.80 10.47 -6.18
CA VAL A 7 -8.27 10.22 -4.84
C VAL A 7 -9.52 9.38 -5.03
N VAL A 8 -9.36 8.07 -4.96
CA VAL A 8 -10.48 7.14 -4.98
C VAL A 8 -11.22 7.28 -3.65
N GLU A 9 -12.21 8.16 -3.63
CA GLU A 9 -13.19 8.25 -2.55
C GLU A 9 -13.90 6.90 -2.47
N ASN A 10 -13.52 6.11 -1.47
CA ASN A 10 -13.97 4.75 -1.31
C ASN A 10 -15.27 4.72 -0.48
N GLU A 11 -16.40 4.88 -1.16
CA GLU A 11 -17.73 4.68 -0.61
C GLU A 11 -17.92 3.22 -0.16
N SER A 12 -18.42 3.04 1.06
CA SER A 12 -18.53 1.76 1.78
C SER A 12 -19.43 0.75 1.07
N HIS A 13 -18.88 -0.40 0.69
CA HIS A 13 -19.66 -1.61 0.44
C HIS A 13 -19.01 -2.82 1.11
N GLU A 14 -19.77 -3.49 1.97
CA GLU A 14 -19.39 -4.55 2.91
C GLU A 14 -18.87 -5.88 2.30
N ARG A 15 -18.31 -5.91 1.09
CA ARG A 15 -17.68 -7.14 0.55
C ARG A 15 -16.41 -6.82 -0.22
N ARG A 16 -15.27 -7.16 0.39
CA ARG A 16 -13.87 -6.95 0.00
C ARG A 16 -13.37 -5.50 0.23
N PRO A 17 -12.28 -5.31 0.99
CA PRO A 17 -11.64 -4.00 1.11
C PRO A 17 -11.34 -3.48 -0.31
N ARG A 18 -12.03 -2.41 -0.69
CA ARG A 18 -11.91 -1.78 -2.02
C ARG A 18 -10.58 -1.07 -2.24
N SER A 19 -9.75 -0.98 -1.19
CA SER A 19 -8.38 -0.49 -1.25
C SER A 19 -7.45 -1.55 -0.66
N SER A 20 -6.32 -1.81 -1.32
CA SER A 20 -5.23 -2.62 -0.77
C SER A 20 -4.46 -1.89 0.34
N VAL A 21 -4.82 -0.66 0.67
CA VAL A 21 -4.31 0.12 1.81
C VAL A 21 -5.19 -0.14 3.02
N THR A 22 -5.10 -1.35 3.57
CA THR A 22 -5.74 -1.72 4.84
C THR A 22 -4.75 -1.56 5.99
N ASP A 23 -5.24 -1.41 7.23
CA ASP A 23 -4.38 -1.39 8.43
C ASP A 23 -3.44 -2.60 8.52
N GLU A 24 -3.91 -3.77 8.07
CA GLU A 24 -3.12 -5.00 8.01
C GLU A 24 -1.93 -4.86 7.06
N ASN A 25 -2.17 -4.41 5.82
CA ASN A 25 -1.11 -4.23 4.83
C ASN A 25 -0.16 -3.09 5.23
N ILE A 26 -0.66 -2.02 5.86
CA ILE A 26 0.17 -0.94 6.40
C ILE A 26 1.14 -1.49 7.46
N ARG A 27 0.64 -2.32 8.39
CA ARG A 27 1.47 -2.94 9.43
C ARG A 27 2.51 -3.88 8.82
N ALA A 28 2.10 -4.74 7.88
CA ALA A 28 3.00 -5.68 7.21
C ALA A 28 4.13 -4.95 6.45
N VAL A 29 3.80 -3.89 5.70
CA VAL A 29 4.79 -3.06 5.01
C VAL A 29 5.77 -2.42 6.00
N ARG A 30 5.26 -1.85 7.10
CA ARG A 30 6.10 -1.22 8.13
C ARG A 30 7.02 -2.23 8.81
N GLU A 31 6.51 -3.40 9.16
CA GLU A 31 7.29 -4.48 9.77
C GLU A 31 8.43 -4.94 8.82
N LEU A 32 8.15 -5.11 7.53
CA LEU A 32 9.18 -5.46 6.55
C LEU A 32 10.27 -4.39 6.46
N MET A 33 9.91 -3.11 6.49
CA MET A 33 10.90 -2.02 6.51
C MET A 33 11.72 -2.00 7.79
N GLU A 34 11.10 -2.26 8.95
CA GLU A 34 11.83 -2.30 10.22
C GLU A 34 12.82 -3.48 10.28
N ASN A 35 12.45 -4.61 9.67
CA ASN A 35 13.32 -5.79 9.56
C ASN A 35 14.44 -5.60 8.53
N ASP A 36 14.12 -5.08 7.33
CA ASP A 36 15.10 -4.80 6.28
C ASP A 36 14.77 -3.52 5.50
N ARG A 37 15.45 -2.43 5.86
CA ARG A 37 15.32 -1.12 5.20
C ARG A 37 15.87 -1.07 3.78
N ARG A 38 16.48 -2.15 3.27
CA ARG A 38 17.01 -2.23 1.90
C ARG A 38 15.98 -2.76 0.91
N LEU A 39 14.83 -3.24 1.38
CA LEU A 39 13.77 -3.74 0.51
C LEU A 39 13.22 -2.62 -0.39
N THR A 40 13.11 -2.94 -1.66
CA THR A 40 12.51 -2.06 -2.66
C THR A 40 10.99 -2.11 -2.62
N VAL A 41 10.34 -1.08 -3.15
CA VAL A 41 8.87 -1.02 -3.30
C VAL A 41 8.31 -2.28 -3.99
N VAL A 42 9.06 -2.84 -4.94
CA VAL A 42 8.65 -4.03 -5.71
C VAL A 42 8.69 -5.26 -4.81
N GLU A 43 9.79 -5.46 -4.07
CA GLU A 43 9.93 -6.56 -3.12
C GLU A 43 8.86 -6.48 -2.03
N ILE A 44 8.67 -5.31 -1.41
CA ILE A 44 7.65 -5.09 -0.39
C ILE A 44 6.25 -5.42 -0.93
N SER A 45 5.93 -4.98 -2.15
CA SER A 45 4.63 -5.27 -2.75
C SER A 45 4.42 -6.76 -3.02
N SER A 46 5.49 -7.48 -3.39
CA SER A 46 5.47 -8.92 -3.63
C SER A 46 5.32 -9.70 -2.33
N GLU A 47 6.06 -9.33 -1.29
CA GLU A 47 6.01 -9.97 0.04
C GLU A 47 4.63 -9.78 0.71
N VAL A 48 4.04 -8.59 0.62
CA VAL A 48 2.72 -8.29 1.19
C VAL A 48 1.57 -8.75 0.29
N GLY A 49 1.84 -9.02 -0.99
CA GLY A 49 0.81 -9.43 -1.96
C GLY A 49 -0.13 -8.28 -2.37
N ILE A 50 0.38 -7.05 -2.39
CA ILE A 50 -0.35 -5.85 -2.83
C ILE A 50 0.21 -5.31 -4.14
N ASN A 51 -0.56 -4.44 -4.80
CA ASN A 51 -0.04 -3.73 -5.97
C ASN A 51 1.08 -2.75 -5.55
N ILE A 52 2.12 -2.64 -6.38
CA ILE A 52 3.20 -1.65 -6.29
C ILE A 52 2.70 -0.23 -5.99
N GLY A 53 1.62 0.21 -6.64
CA GLY A 53 1.02 1.52 -6.42
C GLY A 53 0.49 1.70 -4.99
N SER A 54 -0.11 0.66 -4.42
CA SER A 54 -0.57 0.66 -3.04
C SER A 54 0.59 0.64 -2.05
N ALA A 55 1.63 -0.15 -2.32
CA ALA A 55 2.87 -0.12 -1.53
C ALA A 55 3.50 1.28 -1.55
N HIS A 56 3.57 1.92 -2.72
CA HIS A 56 4.07 3.28 -2.86
C HIS A 56 3.21 4.29 -2.09
N THR A 57 1.88 4.15 -2.09
CA THR A 57 0.99 4.99 -1.28
C THR A 57 1.28 4.82 0.21
N ILE A 58 1.39 3.58 0.70
CA ILE A 58 1.68 3.30 2.12
C ILE A 58 3.03 3.89 2.55
N LEU A 59 4.03 3.84 1.66
CA LEU A 59 5.38 4.34 1.94
C LEU A 59 5.54 5.86 1.79
N SER A 60 4.57 6.53 1.15
CA SER A 60 4.58 7.98 0.94
C SER A 60 3.72 8.77 1.93
N GLU A 61 2.90 8.08 2.73
CA GLU A 61 2.08 8.62 3.82
C GLU A 61 2.82 8.56 5.17
#